data_AF-F8ADS0-F1
#
_entry.id   AF-F8ADS0-F1
#
_cell.length_a   1.000
_cell.length_b   1.000
_cell.length_c   1.000
_cell.angle_alpha   90.00
_cell.angle_beta   90.00
_cell.angle_gamma   90.00
#
_symmetry.space_group_name_H-M   'P 1'
#
loop_
_entity.id
_entity.type
_entity.pdbx_description
1 polymer ?
#
loop_
_entity_poly.entity_id
_entity_poly.type
_entity_poly.pdbx_seq_one_letter_code
_entity_poly.pdbx_strand_id
1 'polypeptide(L)'
;MDLKIRLNTAYKALETLSELLDKKVELTSEFYVIFRDASIQRFEYTFEVVWKVLKQFLWEIEKLECYSPKSCFRTAGQVGLLSPEETELAFKNGRCQECHLAHLQGGSGQADLP
;
A
#
# COMPACT_ATOMS: atom_id res chain seq x y z
N MET A 1 -2.08 -20.88 0.06
CA MET A 1 -1.03 -20.39 -0.87
C MET A 1 0.20 -20.10 -0.03
N ASP A 2 1.37 -20.60 -0.41
CA ASP A 2 2.60 -20.56 0.39
C ASP A 2 3.07 -19.12 0.68
N LEU A 3 3.38 -18.81 1.95
CA LEU A 3 3.91 -17.52 2.41
C LEU A 3 5.17 -17.11 1.64
N LYS A 4 6.03 -18.06 1.26
CA LYS A 4 7.24 -17.79 0.45
C LYS A 4 6.89 -17.21 -0.92
N ILE A 5 5.85 -17.73 -1.55
CA ILE A 5 5.39 -17.22 -2.86
C ILE A 5 4.93 -15.77 -2.70
N ARG A 6 4.17 -15.48 -1.64
CA ARG A 6 3.69 -14.12 -1.36
C ARG A 6 4.82 -13.15 -1.05
N LEU A 7 5.79 -13.57 -0.24
CA LEU A 7 7.00 -12.79 0.05
C LEU A 7 7.77 -12.46 -1.23
N ASN A 8 7.96 -13.44 -2.11
CA ASN A 8 8.60 -13.21 -3.41
C ASN A 8 7.81 -12.21 -4.28
N THR A 9 6.48 -12.28 -4.28
CA THR A 9 5.64 -11.29 -4.98
C THR A 9 5.79 -9.89 -4.39
N ALA A 10 5.84 -9.76 -3.06
CA ALA A 10 6.06 -8.47 -2.39
C ALA A 10 7.43 -7.89 -2.72
N TYR A 11 8.46 -8.74 -2.73
CA TYR A 11 9.82 -8.35 -3.08
C TYR A 11 9.89 -7.82 -4.52
N LYS A 12 9.30 -8.53 -5.48
CA LYS A 12 9.23 -8.07 -6.88
C LYS A 12 8.46 -6.76 -7.04
N ALA A 13 7.36 -6.58 -6.30
CA ALA A 13 6.60 -5.33 -6.32
C ALA A 13 7.48 -4.16 -5.85
N LEU A 14 8.19 -4.33 -4.74
CA LEU A 14 9.14 -3.34 -4.20
C LEU A 14 10.27 -3.04 -5.18
N GLU A 15 10.86 -4.06 -5.82
CA GLU A 15 11.91 -3.91 -6.82
C GLU A 15 11.45 -3.02 -7.97
N THR A 16 10.28 -3.31 -8.56
CA THR A 16 9.75 -2.50 -9.67
C THR A 16 9.38 -1.07 -9.28
N LEU A 17 9.02 -0.84 -8.01
CA LEU A 17 8.78 0.51 -7.49
C LEU A 17 10.11 1.25 -7.34
N SER A 18 11.14 0.62 -6.77
CA SER A 18 12.48 1.20 -6.63
C SER A 18 13.06 1.58 -7.98
N GLU A 19 13.01 0.67 -8.96
CA GLU A 19 13.48 0.92 -10.32
C GLU A 19 12.77 2.10 -11.00
N LEU A 20 11.49 2.33 -10.67
CA LEU A 20 10.75 3.47 -11.19
C LEU A 20 11.20 4.77 -10.51
N LEU A 21 11.34 4.76 -9.18
CA LEU A 21 11.74 5.94 -8.40
C LEU A 21 13.17 6.39 -8.69
N ASP A 22 14.05 5.48 -9.11
CA ASP A 22 15.43 5.79 -9.53
C ASP A 22 15.52 6.50 -10.89
N LYS A 23 14.41 6.56 -11.66
CA LYS A 23 14.40 7.27 -12.94
C LYS A 23 14.35 8.78 -12.72
N LYS A 24 15.23 9.49 -13.43
CA LYS A 24 15.21 10.95 -13.50
C LYS A 24 14.27 11.40 -14.61
N VAL A 25 13.22 12.13 -14.25
CA VAL A 25 12.26 12.71 -15.19
C VAL A 25 12.17 14.21 -14.90
N GLU A 26 12.33 15.03 -15.94
CA GLU A 26 12.14 16.48 -15.88
C GLU A 26 10.69 16.81 -15.49
N LEU A 27 10.50 17.59 -14.43
CA LEU A 27 9.17 17.92 -13.87
C LEU A 27 8.28 18.68 -14.86
N THR A 28 8.89 19.37 -15.82
CA THR A 28 8.18 20.16 -16.84
C THR A 28 7.87 19.38 -18.11
N SER A 29 8.30 18.12 -18.20
CA SER A 29 8.03 17.29 -19.38
C SER A 29 6.60 16.77 -19.36
N GLU A 30 5.98 16.60 -20.54
CA GLU A 30 4.68 15.91 -20.66
C GLU A 30 4.73 14.46 -20.12
N PHE A 31 5.93 13.86 -20.13
CA PHE A 31 6.20 12.55 -19.55
C PHE A 31 6.09 12.53 -18.01
N TYR A 32 6.22 13.68 -17.33
CA TYR A 32 6.12 13.74 -15.86
C TYR A 32 4.75 13.28 -15.36
N VAL A 33 3.66 13.64 -16.04
CA VAL A 33 2.31 13.25 -15.63
C VAL A 33 2.15 11.73 -15.66
N ILE A 34 2.58 11.09 -16.75
CA ILE A 34 2.55 9.64 -16.90
C ILE A 34 3.44 8.97 -15.86
N PHE A 35 4.65 9.51 -15.65
CA PHE A 35 5.59 8.98 -14.66
C PHE A 35 5.03 9.06 -13.23
N ARG A 36 4.42 10.20 -12.87
CA ARG A 36 3.77 10.41 -11.58
C ARG A 36 2.65 9.41 -11.36
N ASP A 37 1.75 9.27 -12.33
CA ASP A 37 0.59 8.37 -12.20
C ASP A 37 1.05 6.90 -12.13
N ALA A 38 2.05 6.52 -12.93
CA ALA A 38 2.67 5.21 -12.87
C ALA A 38 3.39 4.94 -11.53
N SER A 39 3.91 5.98 -10.88
CA SER A 39 4.53 5.91 -9.55
C SER A 39 3.49 5.70 -8.46
N ILE A 40 2.39 6.46 -8.51
CA ILE A 40 1.26 6.31 -7.60
C ILE A 40 0.68 4.89 -7.70
N GLN A 41 0.40 4.42 -8.91
CA GLN A 41 -0.14 3.08 -9.13
C GLN A 41 0.79 1.97 -8.63
N ARG A 42 2.11 2.10 -8.87
CA ARG A 42 3.10 1.11 -8.37
C ARG A 42 3.20 1.14 -6.85
N PHE A 43 3.11 2.32 -6.23
CA PHE A 43 3.06 2.44 -4.78
C PHE A 43 1.83 1.74 -4.21
N GLU A 44 0.63 2.02 -4.75
CA GLU A 44 -0.63 1.40 -4.29
C GLU A 44 -0.62 -0.12 -4.43
N TYR A 45 -0.16 -0.63 -5.57
CA TYR A 45 -0.01 -2.07 -5.79
C TYR A 45 0.99 -2.69 -4.81
N THR A 46 2.15 -2.06 -4.62
CA THR A 46 3.19 -2.56 -3.72
C THR A 46 2.70 -2.58 -2.28
N PHE A 47 2.05 -1.51 -1.83
CA PHE A 47 1.43 -1.45 -0.51
C PHE A 47 0.40 -2.57 -0.33
N GLU A 48 -0.48 -2.78 -1.32
CA GLU A 48 -1.51 -3.81 -1.30
C GLU A 48 -0.94 -5.22 -1.13
N VAL A 49 0.14 -5.53 -1.85
CA VAL A 49 0.82 -6.82 -1.73
C VAL A 49 1.48 -6.95 -0.37
N VAL A 50 2.22 -5.93 0.09
CA VAL A 50 2.96 -5.96 1.36
C VAL A 50 2.03 -6.22 2.55
N TRP A 51 0.91 -5.50 2.68
CA TRP A 51 0.04 -5.70 3.84
C TRP A 51 -0.67 -7.06 3.80
N LYS A 52 -0.94 -7.63 2.62
CA LYS A 52 -1.48 -9.00 2.47
C LYS A 52 -0.48 -10.06 2.89
N VAL A 53 0.82 -9.85 2.61
CA VAL A 53 1.88 -10.74 3.10
C VAL A 53 2.01 -10.62 4.61
N LEU A 54 2.02 -9.39 5.12
CA LEU A 54 2.10 -9.11 6.56
C LEU A 54 0.93 -9.78 7.32
N LYS A 55 -0.28 -9.66 6.79
CA LYS A 55 -1.46 -10.35 7.35
C LYS A 55 -1.26 -11.86 7.43
N GLN A 56 -0.74 -12.46 6.37
CA GLN A 56 -0.49 -13.91 6.33
C GLN A 56 0.63 -14.32 7.28
N PHE A 57 1.71 -13.53 7.36
CA PHE A 57 2.80 -13.73 8.31
C PHE A 57 2.30 -13.72 9.76
N LEU A 58 1.53 -12.69 10.13
CA LEU A 58 0.95 -12.55 11.47
C LEU A 58 0.04 -13.74 11.81
N TRP A 59 -0.74 -14.22 10.84
CA TRP A 59 -1.61 -15.38 11.04
C TRP A 59 -0.84 -16.70 11.17
N GLU A 60 0.14 -16.94 10.30
CA GLU A 60 0.84 -18.22 10.23
C GLU A 60 1.88 -18.40 11.34
N ILE A 61 2.62 -17.34 11.67
CA ILE A 61 3.76 -17.37 12.59
C ILE A 61 3.35 -16.88 13.98
N GLU A 62 2.82 -15.66 14.08
CA GLU A 62 2.46 -15.04 15.37
C GLU A 62 1.10 -15.51 15.92
N LYS A 63 0.29 -16.19 15.10
CA LYS A 63 -1.10 -16.59 15.41
C LYS A 63 -1.99 -15.40 15.78
N LEU A 64 -1.75 -14.24 15.16
CA LEU A 64 -2.51 -13.02 15.37
C LEU A 64 -3.37 -12.68 14.16
N GLU A 65 -4.57 -12.19 14.45
CA GLU A 65 -5.51 -11.75 13.43
C GLU A 65 -5.41 -10.25 13.16
N CYS A 66 -5.48 -9.90 11.88
CA CYS A 66 -5.65 -8.52 11.45
C CYS A 66 -6.51 -8.45 10.18
N TYR A 67 -7.40 -7.46 10.11
CA TYR A 67 -8.42 -7.38 9.06
C TYR A 67 -8.30 -6.16 8.15
N SER A 68 -7.42 -5.22 8.49
CA SER A 68 -7.13 -4.03 7.69
C SER A 68 -5.63 -3.75 7.68
N PRO A 69 -5.11 -3.04 6.66
CA PRO A 69 -3.70 -2.66 6.62
C PRO A 69 -3.26 -1.96 7.91
N LYS A 70 -4.03 -0.96 8.35
CA LYS A 70 -3.79 -0.23 9.61
C LYS A 70 -3.71 -1.17 10.82
N SER A 71 -4.62 -2.15 10.91
CA SER A 71 -4.58 -3.14 11.99
C SER A 71 -3.35 -4.04 11.90
N CYS A 72 -2.99 -4.50 10.70
CA CYS A 72 -1.85 -5.39 10.50
C CYS A 72 -0.52 -4.70 10.85
N PHE A 73 -0.30 -3.46 10.40
CA PHE A 73 0.91 -2.71 10.76
C PHE A 73 0.99 -2.40 12.26
N ARG A 74 -0.14 -2.12 12.91
CA ARG A 74 -0.18 -1.97 14.37
C ARG A 74 0.21 -3.24 15.10
N THR A 75 -0.37 -4.37 14.71
CA THR A 75 -0.06 -5.68 15.29
C THR A 75 1.40 -6.04 15.06
N ALA A 76 1.95 -5.74 13.87
CA ALA A 76 3.36 -5.93 13.55
C ALA A 76 4.29 -5.13 14.48
N GLY A 77 3.96 -3.87 14.79
CA GLY A 77 4.69 -3.08 15.78
C GLY A 77 4.58 -3.65 17.19
N GLN A 78 3.43 -4.20 17.57
CA GLN A 78 3.22 -4.80 18.90
C GLN A 78 4.04 -6.08 19.13
N VAL A 79 4.27 -6.88 18.09
CA VAL A 79 5.11 -8.09 18.16
C VAL A 79 6.60 -7.81 17.94
N GLY A 80 7.00 -6.55 17.76
CA GLY A 80 8.39 -6.16 17.53
C GLY A 80 8.91 -6.47 16.11
N LEU A 81 8.01 -6.75 15.16
CA LEU A 81 8.39 -6.93 13.75
C LEU A 81 8.74 -5.59 13.08
N LEU A 82 8.16 -4.49 13.57
CA LEU A 82 8.47 -3.13 13.14
C LEU A 82 8.88 -2.31 14.36
N SER A 83 9.88 -1.44 14.18
CA SER A 83 10.20 -0.42 15.17
C SER A 83 9.05 0.59 15.34
N PRO A 84 9.03 1.37 16.44
CA PRO A 84 8.04 2.42 16.63
C PRO A 84 8.02 3.44 15.47
N GLU A 85 9.21 3.78 14.94
CA GLU A 85 9.37 4.71 13.80
C GLU A 85 8.77 4.13 12.51
N GLU A 86 9.09 2.87 12.19
CA GLU A 86 8.53 2.19 11.01
C GLU A 86 7.02 2.01 11.11
N THR A 87 6.52 1.71 12.31
CA THR A 87 5.09 1.62 12.58
C THR A 87 4.41 2.95 12.30
N GLU A 88 4.96 4.06 12.82
CA GLU A 88 4.43 5.41 12.59
C GLU A 88 4.48 5.80 11.10
N LEU A 89 5.56 5.46 10.41
CA LEU A 89 5.72 5.72 8.98
C LEU A 89 4.64 4.99 8.16
N ALA A 90 4.36 3.73 8.48
CA ALA A 90 3.30 2.95 7.84
C ALA A 90 1.91 3.59 8.05
N PHE A 91 1.66 4.18 9.23
CA PHE A 91 0.42 4.92 9.50
C PHE A 91 0.31 6.22 8.71
N LYS A 92 1.39 6.99 8.56
CA LYS A 92 1.38 8.24 7.80
C LYS A 92 1.14 7.99 6.31
N ASN A 93 1.77 6.95 5.75
CA ASN A 93 1.72 6.64 4.32
C ASN A 93 0.44 5.89 3.92
N GLY A 94 -0.17 5.14 4.84
CA GLY A 94 -1.46 4.44 4.62
C GLY A 94 -2.69 5.34 4.53
N ARG A 95 -2.55 6.67 4.74
CA ARG A 95 -3.67 7.63 4.59
C ARG A 95 -3.96 8.02 3.14
N CYS A 96 -3.09 7.69 2.19
CA CYS A 96 -3.23 8.15 0.80
C CYS A 96 -4.05 7.22 -0.10
N GLN A 97 -4.33 5.98 0.32
CA GLN A 97 -5.09 5.01 -0.50
C GLN A 97 -6.59 5.31 -0.59
N GLU A 98 -7.17 5.93 0.43
CA GLU A 98 -8.62 6.15 0.51
C GLU A 98 -9.07 7.42 -0.27
N CYS A 99 -8.16 8.34 -0.57
CA CYS A 99 -8.47 9.65 -1.16
C CYS A 99 -8.88 9.55 -2.65
N HIS A 100 -8.30 8.61 -3.41
CA HIS A 100 -8.50 8.53 -4.86
C HIS A 100 -9.71 7.66 -5.25
N LEU A 101 -10.02 6.62 -4.46
CA LEU A 101 -11.18 5.74 -4.71
C LEU A 101 -12.53 6.41 -4.40
N ALA A 102 -12.57 7.39 -3.49
CA ALA A 102 -13.81 8.09 -3.14
C ALA A 102 -14.36 8.99 -4.27
N HIS A 103 -13.52 9.40 -5.23
CA HIS A 103 -13.96 10.22 -6.37
C HIS A 103 -14.43 9.40 -7.58
N LEU A 104 -14.08 8.11 -7.68
CA LEU A 104 -14.39 7.26 -8.84
C LEU A 104 -15.61 6.35 -8.63
N GLN A 105 -16.22 6.33 -7.44
CA GLN A 105 -17.47 5.59 -7.16
C GLN A 105 -18.68 6.49 -6.90
N GLY A 106 -18.57 7.81 -7.10
CA GLY A 106 -19.69 8.75 -7.02
C GLY A 106 -20.55 8.76 -8.29
N GLY A 107 -21.24 7.65 -8.57
CA GLY A 107 -22.31 7.61 -9.56
C GLY A 107 -23.49 8.48 -9.11
N SER A 108 -24.01 9.25 -10.06
CA SER A 108 -25.24 10.04 -10.00
C SER A 108 -26.36 9.45 -9.14
N GLY A 109 -26.82 10.23 -8.18
CA GLY A 109 -27.98 9.93 -7.36
C GLY A 109 -28.50 11.20 -6.72
N GLN A 110 -29.06 12.10 -7.54
CA GLN A 110 -29.93 13.15 -7.05
C GLN A 110 -31.18 12.46 -6.51
N ALA A 111 -31.19 12.20 -5.20
CA ALA A 111 -32.40 11.90 -4.46
C ALA A 111 -32.87 13.21 -3.84
N ASP A 112 -33.91 13.77 -4.45
CA ASP A 112 -34.76 14.79 -3.87
C ASP A 112 -35.24 14.39 -2.47
N LEU A 113 -35.36 15.41 -1.61
CA LEU A 113 -36.44 15.73 -0.67
C LEU A 113 -35.87 16.26 0.66
N PRO A 114 -36.60 17.14 1.38
CA PRO A 114 -37.60 18.14 0.97
C PRO A 114 -37.08 19.59 1.06
#